data_AF-A0A524MQB6-F1
#
_entry.id   AF-A0A524MQB6-F1
#
_cell.length_a   1.000
_cell.length_b   1.000
_cell.length_c   1.000
_cell.angle_alpha   90.00
_cell.angle_beta   90.00
_cell.angle_gamma   90.00
#
_symmetry.space_group_name_H-M   'P 1'
#
loop_
_entity.id
_entity.type
_entity.pdbx_description
1 polymer ?
#
loop_
_entity_poly.entity_id
_entity_poly.type
_entity_poly.pdbx_seq_one_letter_code
_entity_poly.pdbx_strand_id
1 'polypeptide(L)'
;MTFSISQEEAEKRLTENDKRTVTERAKRLVTLGGITISLVGRMVPNLMSEYHGEARDSFVNGNCRSCIFNCSAALDQIIRHELIAGDSNTVEKDLELESKIITFGPMIDKISREIPSLVHLEPKFRWMKKARNTISVHPICIIDSQIDSETVNRQKADYIKKIIELLDEPERKRTLTQKITFQGRTIILKDVLENPKTEDADMYLMWDEHNRLVESVALKANRTLNAVLTELYPAEM
;
A
#
# COMPACT_ATOMS: atom_id res chain seq x y z
N MET A 1 36.10 -4.38 5.02
CA MET A 1 36.08 -3.42 6.15
C MET A 1 34.67 -3.41 6.72
N THR A 2 34.49 -3.96 7.92
CA THR A 2 33.24 -3.88 8.68
C THR A 2 33.29 -2.61 9.52
N PHE A 3 32.45 -1.63 9.19
CA PHE A 3 32.28 -0.44 10.02
C PHE A 3 31.34 -0.79 11.18
N SER A 4 31.89 -1.07 12.38
CA SER A 4 31.06 -1.13 13.59
C SER A 4 31.00 0.26 14.22
N ILE A 5 29.83 0.88 14.19
CA ILE A 5 29.53 2.06 15.02
C ILE A 5 29.25 1.60 16.45
N SER A 6 29.68 2.37 17.45
CA SER A 6 29.39 2.08 18.85
C SER A 6 27.88 2.21 19.14
N GLN A 7 27.40 1.53 20.18
CA GLN A 7 25.99 1.63 20.61
C GLN A 7 25.58 3.07 20.89
N GLU A 8 26.45 3.83 21.56
CA GLU A 8 26.23 5.25 21.90
C GLU A 8 26.12 6.14 20.65
N GLU A 9 26.92 5.85 19.62
CA GLU A 9 26.85 6.57 18.34
C GLU A 9 25.63 6.18 17.51
N ALA A 10 25.18 4.92 17.61
CA ALA A 10 23.92 4.48 17.04
C ALA A 10 22.72 5.17 17.72
N GLU A 11 22.68 5.22 19.05
CA GLU A 11 21.63 5.89 19.83
C GLU A 11 21.58 7.40 19.54
N LYS A 12 22.73 8.05 19.45
CA LYS A 12 22.82 9.47 19.12
C LYS A 12 22.33 9.74 17.69
N ARG A 13 22.75 8.93 16.71
CA ARG A 13 22.27 9.02 15.32
C ARG A 13 20.77 8.75 15.21
N LEU A 14 20.24 7.78 15.95
CA LEU A 14 18.80 7.49 16.01
C LEU A 14 18.04 8.69 16.57
N THR A 15 18.50 9.26 17.69
CA THR A 15 17.86 10.42 18.33
C THR A 15 17.90 11.67 17.44
N GLU A 16 19.01 11.92 16.75
CA GLU A 16 19.15 13.03 15.80
C GLU A 16 18.28 12.85 14.56
N ASN A 17 18.22 11.62 14.01
CA ASN A 17 17.31 11.29 12.92
C ASN A 17 15.85 11.41 13.35
N ASP A 18 15.48 10.96 14.55
CA ASP A 18 14.14 11.06 15.09
C ASP A 18 13.67 12.50 15.22
N LYS A 19 14.55 13.41 15.66
CA LYS A 19 14.27 14.85 15.70
C LYS A 19 14.10 15.44 14.30
N ARG A 20 14.95 15.05 13.34
CA ARG A 20 14.85 15.49 11.94
C ARG A 20 13.58 14.96 11.25
N THR A 21 13.10 13.79 11.63
CA THR A 21 11.90 13.18 11.05
C THR A 21 10.60 13.70 11.67
N VAL A 22 10.61 14.43 12.81
CA VAL A 22 9.37 14.94 13.42
C VAL A 22 8.56 15.78 12.44
N THR A 23 9.19 16.74 11.75
CA THR A 23 8.50 17.61 10.80
C THR A 23 7.94 16.82 9.61
N GLU A 24 8.69 15.84 9.10
CA GLU A 24 8.23 14.98 8.00
C GLU A 24 7.11 14.04 8.43
N ARG A 25 7.19 13.48 9.65
CA ARG A 25 6.10 12.70 10.27
C ARG A 25 4.85 13.54 10.45
N ALA A 26 4.98 14.78 10.91
CA ALA A 26 3.85 15.72 11.05
C ALA A 26 3.21 16.04 9.69
N LYS A 27 4.01 16.27 8.63
CA LYS A 27 3.49 16.46 7.27
C LYS A 27 2.70 15.23 6.80
N ARG A 28 3.26 14.04 6.94
CA ARG A 28 2.58 12.77 6.61
C ARG A 28 1.28 12.60 7.37
N LEU A 29 1.26 12.94 8.66
CA LEU A 29 0.06 12.90 9.49
C LEU A 29 -1.05 13.79 8.93
N VAL A 30 -0.71 15.02 8.54
CA VAL A 30 -1.63 15.94 7.87
C VAL A 30 -2.11 15.37 6.54
N THR A 31 -1.23 14.71 5.78
CA THR A 31 -1.57 14.08 4.49
C THR A 31 -2.57 12.93 4.62
N LEU A 32 -2.47 12.13 5.69
CA LEU A 32 -3.41 11.04 5.97
C LEU A 32 -4.80 11.53 6.36
N GLY A 33 -4.88 12.71 6.99
CA GLY A 33 -6.11 13.22 7.58
C GLY A 33 -6.47 12.54 8.90
N GLY A 34 -7.33 13.18 9.69
CA GLY A 34 -7.89 12.60 10.91
C GLY A 34 -9.16 11.82 10.60
N ILE A 35 -9.29 10.62 11.16
CA ILE A 35 -10.57 9.90 11.22
C ILE A 35 -10.81 9.47 12.64
N THR A 36 -11.98 9.83 13.14
CA THR A 36 -12.55 9.31 14.37
C THR A 36 -13.59 8.28 13.96
N ILE A 37 -13.43 7.04 14.39
CA ILE A 37 -14.44 6.00 14.19
C ILE A 37 -15.24 5.93 15.48
N SER A 38 -16.49 6.40 15.46
CA SER A 38 -17.40 6.20 16.61
C SER A 38 -18.08 4.85 16.45
N LEU A 39 -17.78 3.92 17.35
CA LEU A 39 -18.25 2.52 17.31
C LEU A 39 -19.41 2.26 18.28
N VAL A 40 -20.21 3.29 18.62
CA VAL A 40 -21.30 3.15 19.58
C VAL A 40 -22.34 2.17 19.02
N GLY A 41 -22.36 0.95 19.55
CA GLY A 41 -23.35 -0.08 19.24
C GLY A 41 -22.95 -1.17 18.23
N ARG A 42 -21.70 -1.21 17.72
CA ARG A 42 -21.23 -2.31 16.84
C ARG A 42 -19.92 -2.92 17.36
N MET A 43 -19.92 -4.24 17.56
CA MET A 43 -18.69 -5.00 17.86
C MET A 43 -17.90 -5.18 16.56
N VAL A 44 -16.75 -4.51 16.46
CA VAL A 44 -15.81 -4.68 15.35
C VAL A 44 -14.65 -5.56 15.82
N PRO A 45 -14.08 -6.44 14.97
CA PRO A 45 -12.93 -7.25 15.35
C PRO A 45 -11.74 -6.37 15.81
N ASN A 46 -11.16 -6.66 16.98
CA ASN A 46 -10.02 -5.92 17.52
C ASN A 46 -8.86 -5.80 16.52
N LEU A 47 -8.60 -6.88 15.77
CA LEU A 47 -7.57 -6.95 14.73
C LEU A 47 -7.75 -5.89 13.62
N MET A 48 -8.98 -5.48 13.31
CA MET A 48 -9.22 -4.45 12.30
C MET A 48 -8.67 -3.08 12.74
N SER A 49 -8.94 -2.71 14.00
CA SER A 49 -8.46 -1.45 14.58
C SER A 49 -6.93 -1.45 14.70
N GLU A 50 -6.35 -2.59 15.04
CA GLU A 50 -4.90 -2.78 15.09
C GLU A 50 -4.29 -2.56 13.70
N TYR A 51 -4.80 -3.21 12.65
CA TYR A 51 -4.28 -3.02 11.29
C TYR A 51 -4.45 -1.59 10.77
N HIS A 52 -5.53 -0.89 11.11
CA HIS A 52 -5.69 0.52 10.74
C HIS A 52 -4.64 1.42 11.43
N GLY A 53 -4.43 1.22 12.72
CA GLY A 53 -3.38 1.90 13.49
C GLY A 53 -1.99 1.63 12.91
N GLU A 54 -1.66 0.36 12.69
CA GLU A 54 -0.37 -0.03 12.12
C GLU A 54 -0.17 0.49 10.69
N ALA A 55 -1.24 0.61 9.89
CA ALA A 55 -1.15 1.20 8.56
C ALA A 55 -0.75 2.68 8.62
N ARG A 56 -1.37 3.43 9.52
CA ARG A 56 -1.05 4.84 9.78
C ARG A 56 0.40 4.99 10.25
N ASP A 57 0.80 4.20 11.24
CA ASP A 57 2.16 4.26 11.80
C ASP A 57 3.21 3.87 10.75
N SER A 58 2.93 2.84 9.96
CA SER A 58 3.79 2.43 8.85
C SER A 58 3.98 3.55 7.84
N PHE A 59 2.91 4.27 7.46
CA PHE A 59 3.03 5.41 6.56
C PHE A 59 3.85 6.54 7.17
N VAL A 60 3.55 6.94 8.41
CA VAL A 60 4.26 8.01 9.13
C VAL A 60 5.76 7.71 9.20
N ASN A 61 6.13 6.45 9.46
CA ASN A 61 7.52 6.01 9.55
C ASN A 61 8.18 5.74 8.18
N GLY A 62 7.49 5.93 7.06
CA GLY A 62 8.04 5.73 5.70
C GLY A 62 7.99 4.28 5.21
N ASN A 63 7.40 3.36 5.97
CA ASN A 63 7.18 1.97 5.61
C ASN A 63 5.94 1.83 4.71
N CYS A 64 5.97 2.47 3.53
CA CYS A 64 4.82 2.61 2.65
C CYS A 64 4.25 1.27 2.16
N ARG A 65 5.11 0.26 1.95
CA ARG A 65 4.65 -1.10 1.59
C ARG A 65 3.82 -1.70 2.73
N SER A 66 4.33 -1.67 3.96
CA SER A 66 3.61 -2.17 5.15
C SER A 66 2.28 -1.45 5.34
N CYS A 67 2.23 -0.14 5.09
CA CYS A 67 0.96 0.60 5.09
C CYS A 67 -0.08 0.00 4.11
N ILE A 68 0.33 -0.31 2.86
CA ILE A 68 -0.57 -0.91 1.86
C ILE A 68 -1.04 -2.29 2.30
N PHE A 69 -0.16 -3.13 2.84
CA PHE A 69 -0.52 -4.44 3.36
C PHE A 69 -1.50 -4.35 4.53
N ASN A 70 -1.23 -3.47 5.50
CA ASN A 70 -2.09 -3.28 6.67
C ASN A 70 -3.44 -2.67 6.29
N CYS A 71 -3.48 -1.74 5.32
CA CYS A 71 -4.74 -1.26 4.76
C CYS A 71 -5.55 -2.40 4.13
N SER A 72 -4.88 -3.28 3.37
CA SER A 72 -5.53 -4.45 2.77
C SER A 72 -6.01 -5.44 3.81
N ALA A 73 -5.26 -5.66 4.89
CA ALA A 73 -5.66 -6.55 5.99
C ALA A 73 -6.86 -6.00 6.76
N ALA A 74 -6.89 -4.69 7.02
CA ALA A 74 -8.05 -4.04 7.63
C ALA A 74 -9.32 -4.21 6.77
N LEU A 75 -9.22 -3.97 5.45
CA LEU A 75 -10.35 -4.19 4.52
C LEU A 75 -10.78 -5.66 4.46
N ASP A 76 -9.84 -6.61 4.52
CA ASP A 76 -10.12 -8.04 4.59
C ASP A 76 -10.98 -8.39 5.81
N GLN A 77 -10.62 -7.83 6.99
CA GLN A 77 -11.38 -8.01 8.23
C GLN A 77 -12.75 -7.32 8.19
N ILE A 78 -12.86 -6.14 7.56
CA ILE A 78 -14.15 -5.46 7.34
C ILE A 78 -15.08 -6.34 6.51
N ILE A 79 -14.61 -6.85 5.37
CA ILE A 79 -15.43 -7.72 4.52
C ILE A 79 -15.90 -8.96 5.28
N ARG A 80 -15.01 -9.59 6.06
CA ARG A 80 -15.35 -10.74 6.90
C ARG A 80 -16.43 -10.39 7.93
N HIS A 81 -16.27 -9.27 8.63
CA HIS A 81 -17.24 -8.80 9.61
C HIS A 81 -18.62 -8.59 8.97
N GLU A 82 -18.69 -7.87 7.85
CA GLU A 82 -19.95 -7.60 7.15
C GLU A 82 -20.62 -8.89 6.67
N LEU A 83 -19.85 -9.87 6.15
CA LEU A 83 -20.36 -11.19 5.77
C LEU A 83 -20.96 -11.98 6.94
N ILE A 84 -20.35 -11.91 8.12
CA ILE A 84 -20.87 -12.58 9.31
C ILE A 84 -22.11 -11.86 9.83
N ALA A 85 -22.05 -10.53 9.94
CA ALA A 85 -23.14 -9.70 10.46
C ALA A 85 -24.39 -9.71 9.55
N GLY A 86 -24.19 -9.87 8.24
CA GLY A 86 -25.27 -9.99 7.25
C GLY A 86 -25.94 -11.37 7.20
N ASP A 87 -25.38 -12.38 7.88
CA ASP A 87 -25.91 -13.75 7.89
C ASP A 87 -26.83 -14.00 9.11
N SER A 88 -27.92 -14.74 8.91
CA SER A 88 -28.83 -15.13 9.98
C SER A 88 -28.20 -16.11 10.99
N ASN A 89 -27.20 -16.89 10.57
CA ASN A 89 -26.47 -17.82 11.43
C ASN A 89 -24.99 -17.41 11.54
N THR A 90 -24.73 -16.40 12.36
CA THR A 90 -23.40 -15.77 12.50
C THR A 90 -22.30 -16.76 12.88
N VAL A 91 -22.59 -17.74 13.75
CA VAL A 91 -21.61 -18.73 14.23
C VAL A 91 -21.19 -19.70 13.11
N GLU A 92 -22.17 -20.22 12.36
CA GLU A 92 -21.87 -21.11 11.24
C GLU A 92 -21.12 -20.38 10.12
N LYS A 93 -21.48 -19.11 9.89
CA LYS A 93 -20.81 -18.27 8.91
C LYS A 93 -19.35 -18.01 9.25
N ASP A 94 -19.06 -17.67 10.50
CA ASP A 94 -17.70 -17.44 10.96
C ASP A 94 -16.84 -18.70 10.78
N LEU A 95 -17.35 -19.85 11.21
CA LEU A 95 -16.70 -21.15 11.01
C LEU A 95 -16.49 -21.47 9.53
N GLU A 96 -17.45 -21.15 8.64
CA GLU A 96 -17.29 -21.31 7.19
C GLU A 96 -16.10 -20.50 6.66
N LEU A 97 -15.99 -19.23 7.08
CA LEU A 97 -14.97 -18.31 6.61
C LEU A 97 -13.59 -18.62 7.17
N GLU A 98 -13.50 -19.17 8.39
CA GLU A 98 -12.24 -19.64 8.99
C GLU A 98 -11.79 -20.98 8.40
N SER A 99 -12.67 -21.98 8.38
CA SER A 99 -12.33 -23.36 7.98
C SER A 99 -11.95 -23.48 6.50
N LYS A 100 -12.52 -22.65 5.63
CA LYS A 100 -12.24 -22.68 4.18
C LYS A 100 -11.04 -21.84 3.75
N ILE A 101 -10.41 -21.09 4.67
CA ILE A 101 -9.28 -20.19 4.40
C ILE A 101 -9.57 -19.31 3.17
N ILE A 102 -10.73 -18.64 3.19
CA ILE A 102 -11.17 -17.83 2.05
C ILE A 102 -10.26 -16.59 1.95
N THR A 103 -9.55 -16.49 0.82
CA THR A 103 -8.63 -15.36 0.58
C THR A 103 -9.38 -14.08 0.19
N PHE A 104 -8.70 -12.93 0.27
CA PHE A 104 -9.28 -11.61 0.03
C PHE A 104 -10.07 -11.49 -1.29
N GLY A 105 -9.57 -12.08 -2.38
CA GLY A 105 -10.24 -12.05 -3.69
C GLY A 105 -11.63 -12.70 -3.66
N PRO A 106 -11.73 -14.00 -3.34
CA PRO A 106 -13.00 -14.70 -3.15
C PRO A 106 -13.93 -14.08 -2.10
N MET A 107 -13.40 -13.41 -1.07
CA MET A 107 -14.24 -12.67 -0.12
C MET A 107 -14.93 -11.46 -0.76
N ILE A 108 -14.25 -10.74 -1.66
CA ILE A 108 -14.86 -9.67 -2.46
C ILE A 108 -15.99 -10.23 -3.34
N ASP A 109 -15.79 -11.41 -3.95
CA ASP A 109 -16.82 -12.06 -4.75
C ASP A 109 -18.03 -12.53 -3.91
N LYS A 110 -17.80 -12.92 -2.65
CA LYS A 110 -18.86 -13.30 -1.71
C LYS A 110 -19.66 -12.08 -1.26
N ILE A 111 -19.02 -11.00 -0.81
CA ILE A 111 -19.74 -9.82 -0.30
C ILE A 111 -20.62 -9.18 -1.37
N SER A 112 -20.17 -9.11 -2.63
CA SER A 112 -21.00 -8.58 -3.73
C SER A 112 -22.23 -9.43 -4.04
N ARG A 113 -22.18 -10.75 -3.77
CA ARG A 113 -23.31 -11.67 -4.01
C ARG A 113 -24.27 -11.73 -2.83
N GLU A 114 -23.70 -11.73 -1.62
CA GLU A 114 -24.43 -12.00 -0.38
C GLU A 114 -24.91 -10.71 0.31
N ILE A 115 -24.27 -9.56 0.05
CA ILE A 115 -24.63 -8.25 0.62
C ILE A 115 -24.77 -7.20 -0.51
N PRO A 116 -25.92 -7.17 -1.22
CA PRO A 116 -26.13 -6.28 -2.37
C PRO A 116 -25.94 -4.79 -2.06
N SER A 117 -26.20 -4.37 -0.81
CA SER A 117 -26.04 -2.98 -0.36
C SER A 117 -24.58 -2.51 -0.35
N LEU A 118 -23.59 -3.40 -0.45
CA LEU A 118 -22.16 -3.08 -0.43
C LEU A 118 -21.47 -3.27 -1.79
N VAL A 119 -22.21 -3.62 -2.85
CA VAL A 119 -21.66 -3.87 -4.20
C VAL A 119 -20.90 -2.66 -4.74
N HIS A 120 -21.35 -1.44 -4.46
CA HIS A 120 -20.68 -0.22 -4.91
C HIS A 120 -19.31 0.01 -4.27
N LEU A 121 -18.98 -0.69 -3.18
CA LEU A 121 -17.65 -0.71 -2.57
C LEU A 121 -16.69 -1.69 -3.25
N GLU A 122 -17.19 -2.63 -4.05
CA GLU A 122 -16.36 -3.64 -4.74
C GLU A 122 -15.17 -3.03 -5.50
N PRO A 123 -15.31 -1.94 -6.28
CA PRO A 123 -14.19 -1.33 -6.97
C PRO A 123 -13.05 -0.91 -6.03
N LYS A 124 -13.37 -0.42 -4.82
CA LYS A 124 -12.38 -0.06 -3.79
C LYS A 124 -11.63 -1.29 -3.30
N PHE A 125 -12.33 -2.39 -3.01
CA PHE A 125 -11.71 -3.64 -2.57
C PHE A 125 -10.83 -4.27 -3.66
N ARG A 126 -11.30 -4.29 -4.91
CA ARG A 126 -10.54 -4.80 -6.06
C ARG A 126 -9.30 -3.97 -6.32
N TRP A 127 -9.40 -2.65 -6.23
CA TRP A 127 -8.24 -1.77 -6.34
C TRP A 127 -7.22 -2.07 -5.23
N MET A 128 -7.66 -2.22 -3.97
CA MET A 128 -6.75 -2.55 -2.86
C MET A 128 -6.05 -3.91 -3.08
N LYS A 129 -6.80 -4.93 -3.51
CA LYS A 129 -6.23 -6.25 -3.86
C LYS A 129 -5.18 -6.12 -4.96
N LYS A 130 -5.47 -5.35 -6.03
CA LYS A 130 -4.51 -5.09 -7.12
C LYS A 130 -3.26 -4.40 -6.56
N ALA A 131 -3.43 -3.38 -5.72
CA ALA A 131 -2.32 -2.65 -5.12
C ALA A 131 -1.41 -3.54 -4.26
N ARG A 132 -1.98 -4.28 -3.30
CA ARG A 132 -1.24 -5.23 -2.46
C ARG A 132 -0.45 -6.24 -3.29
N ASN A 133 -1.11 -6.87 -4.27
CA ASN A 133 -0.48 -7.89 -5.10
C ASN A 133 0.64 -7.32 -5.97
N THR A 134 0.43 -6.17 -6.59
CA THR A 134 1.47 -5.47 -7.36
C THR A 134 2.66 -5.16 -6.46
N ILE A 135 2.46 -4.60 -5.27
CA ILE A 135 3.57 -4.24 -4.39
C ILE A 135 4.31 -5.46 -3.83
N SER A 136 3.62 -6.59 -3.64
CA SER A 136 4.21 -7.84 -3.12
C SER A 136 5.28 -8.46 -4.02
N VAL A 137 5.19 -8.24 -5.34
CA VAL A 137 6.11 -8.83 -6.33
C VAL A 137 7.31 -7.92 -6.62
N HIS A 138 7.88 -7.31 -5.57
CA HIS A 138 8.95 -6.32 -5.73
C HIS A 138 10.21 -6.92 -6.38
N PRO A 139 10.74 -6.33 -7.47
CA PRO A 139 11.82 -6.91 -8.27
C PRO A 139 13.20 -6.92 -7.59
N ILE A 140 13.33 -6.36 -6.37
CA ILE A 140 14.57 -6.44 -5.57
C ILE A 140 14.96 -7.87 -5.20
N CYS A 141 14.00 -8.80 -5.25
CA CYS A 141 14.26 -10.22 -4.98
C CYS A 141 14.82 -10.97 -6.19
N ILE A 142 14.98 -10.30 -7.35
CA ILE A 142 15.51 -10.90 -8.57
C ILE A 142 17.03 -10.75 -8.52
N ILE A 143 17.71 -11.82 -8.10
CA ILE A 143 19.16 -11.82 -7.92
C ILE A 143 19.83 -11.89 -9.30
N ASP A 144 20.59 -10.85 -9.64
CA ASP A 144 21.32 -10.63 -10.90
C ASP A 144 22.24 -11.79 -11.31
N SER A 145 22.61 -12.67 -10.37
CA SER A 145 23.56 -13.75 -10.62
C SER A 145 23.00 -14.90 -11.47
N GLN A 146 21.70 -14.91 -11.80
CA GLN A 146 21.06 -16.03 -12.54
C GLN A 146 20.24 -15.61 -13.77
N ILE A 147 20.08 -14.31 -14.01
CA ILE A 147 19.21 -13.77 -15.07
C ILE A 147 19.99 -12.66 -15.78
N ASP A 148 19.89 -12.59 -17.11
CA ASP A 148 20.57 -11.54 -17.87
C ASP A 148 20.00 -10.15 -17.52
N SER A 149 20.87 -9.13 -17.59
CA SER A 149 20.51 -7.77 -17.16
C SER A 149 19.36 -7.15 -17.98
N GLU A 150 19.16 -7.58 -19.24
CA GLU A 150 18.07 -7.08 -20.08
C GLU A 150 16.72 -7.57 -19.55
N THR A 151 16.62 -8.87 -19.22
CA THR A 151 15.43 -9.47 -18.60
C THR A 151 15.12 -8.83 -17.25
N VAL A 152 16.13 -8.61 -16.41
CA VAL A 152 15.97 -7.93 -15.11
C VAL A 152 15.41 -6.52 -15.28
N ASN A 153 15.96 -5.73 -16.20
CA ASN A 153 15.50 -4.36 -16.46
C ASN A 153 14.08 -4.31 -17.02
N ARG A 154 13.72 -5.26 -17.90
CA ARG A 154 12.36 -5.40 -18.40
C ARG A 154 11.37 -5.68 -17.27
N GLN A 155 11.70 -6.61 -16.37
CA GLN A 155 10.87 -6.94 -15.21
C GLN A 155 10.73 -5.77 -14.25
N LYS A 156 11.80 -5.00 -14.00
CA LYS A 156 11.75 -3.75 -13.23
C LYS A 156 10.84 -2.73 -13.92
N ALA A 157 11.02 -2.47 -15.21
CA ALA A 157 10.17 -1.54 -15.96
C ALA A 157 8.69 -1.94 -15.92
N ASP A 158 8.37 -3.22 -16.13
CA ASP A 158 7.00 -3.74 -16.07
C ASP A 158 6.39 -3.62 -14.67
N TYR A 159 7.19 -3.81 -13.62
CA TYR A 159 6.77 -3.58 -12.25
C TYR A 159 6.41 -2.11 -12.00
N ILE A 160 7.26 -1.16 -12.43
CA ILE A 160 6.97 0.27 -12.29
C ILE A 160 5.74 0.67 -13.10
N LYS A 161 5.55 0.15 -14.32
CA LYS A 161 4.31 0.38 -15.10
C LYS A 161 3.08 -0.05 -14.30
N LYS A 162 3.12 -1.25 -13.70
CA LYS A 162 2.02 -1.75 -12.86
C LYS A 162 1.76 -0.89 -11.64
N ILE A 163 2.78 -0.28 -11.02
CA ILE A 163 2.60 0.69 -9.93
C ILE A 163 1.94 1.97 -10.45
N ILE A 164 2.42 2.51 -11.57
CA ILE A 164 1.89 3.74 -12.17
C ILE A 164 0.40 3.60 -12.51
N GLU A 165 -0.05 2.42 -12.93
CA GLU A 165 -1.48 2.12 -13.14
C GLU A 165 -2.34 2.19 -11.87
N LEU A 166 -1.75 2.15 -10.68
CA LEU A 166 -2.48 2.23 -9.42
C LEU A 166 -2.75 3.69 -9.01
N LEU A 167 -2.00 4.64 -9.55
CA LEU A 167 -2.11 6.07 -9.27
C LEU A 167 -3.42 6.63 -9.82
N ASP A 168 -3.83 7.78 -9.30
CA ASP A 168 -4.92 8.55 -9.89
C ASP A 168 -4.48 9.18 -11.22
N GLU A 169 -5.40 9.35 -12.16
CA GLU A 169 -5.09 9.86 -13.51
C GLU A 169 -4.23 11.14 -13.55
N PRO A 170 -4.49 12.18 -12.72
CA PRO A 170 -3.64 13.36 -12.69
C PRO A 170 -2.19 13.05 -12.29
N GLU A 171 -2.02 12.19 -11.30
CA GLU A 171 -0.72 11.82 -10.77
C GLU A 171 0.01 10.89 -11.74
N ARG A 172 -0.69 9.89 -12.28
CA ARG A 172 -0.22 9.02 -13.37
C ARG A 172 0.34 9.84 -14.53
N LYS A 173 -0.42 10.82 -15.03
CA LYS A 173 0.00 11.69 -16.13
C LYS A 173 1.23 12.50 -15.76
N ARG A 174 1.26 13.08 -14.55
CA ARG A 174 2.41 13.83 -14.04
C ARG A 174 3.66 12.95 -13.99
N THR A 175 3.57 11.74 -13.43
CA THR A 175 4.70 10.82 -13.32
C THR A 175 5.23 10.39 -14.69
N LEU A 176 4.34 10.03 -15.62
CA LEU A 176 4.75 9.60 -16.96
C LEU A 176 5.42 10.72 -17.78
N THR A 177 5.02 11.97 -17.56
CA THR A 177 5.57 13.14 -18.26
C THR A 177 6.76 13.78 -17.53
N GLN A 178 7.15 13.23 -16.39
CA GLN A 178 8.24 13.76 -15.59
C GLN A 178 9.56 13.63 -16.34
N LYS A 179 10.28 14.75 -16.42
CA LYS A 179 11.67 14.80 -16.89
C LYS A 179 12.58 14.49 -15.72
N ILE A 180 13.42 13.47 -15.88
CA ILE A 180 14.41 13.05 -14.90
C ILE A 180 15.77 13.32 -15.52
N THR A 181 16.65 14.01 -14.79
CA THR A 181 18.04 14.17 -15.20
C THR A 181 18.88 13.09 -14.54
N PHE A 182 19.43 12.18 -15.33
CA PHE A 182 20.25 11.06 -14.87
C PHE A 182 21.55 11.02 -15.68
N GLN A 183 22.69 11.02 -15.00
CA GLN A 183 24.02 10.99 -15.62
C GLN A 183 24.21 12.05 -16.75
N GLY A 184 23.68 13.26 -16.54
CA GLY A 184 23.76 14.36 -17.51
C GLY A 184 22.80 14.26 -18.71
N ARG A 185 21.99 13.20 -18.80
CA ARG A 185 20.93 13.05 -19.81
C ARG A 185 19.58 13.41 -19.19
N THR A 186 18.74 14.10 -19.95
CA THR A 186 17.33 14.30 -19.57
C THR A 186 16.49 13.25 -20.27
N ILE A 187 15.81 12.43 -19.48
CA ILE A 187 14.96 11.34 -19.92
C ILE A 187 13.52 11.59 -19.47
N ILE A 188 12.56 11.09 -20.24
CA ILE A 188 11.15 11.09 -19.86
C ILE A 188 10.83 9.67 -19.41
N LEU A 189 10.19 9.53 -18.24
CA LEU A 189 9.90 8.24 -17.66
C LEU A 189 9.13 7.32 -18.62
N LYS A 190 8.12 7.86 -19.32
CA LYS A 190 7.36 7.09 -20.31
C LYS A 190 8.26 6.39 -21.33
N ASP A 191 9.24 7.09 -21.87
CA ASP A 191 10.11 6.58 -22.94
C ASP A 191 11.00 5.42 -22.44
N VAL A 192 11.49 5.54 -21.20
CA VAL A 192 12.33 4.52 -20.55
C VAL A 192 11.51 3.28 -20.17
N LEU A 193 10.24 3.45 -19.81
CA LEU A 193 9.37 2.31 -19.55
C LEU A 193 8.97 1.59 -20.84
N GLU A 194 8.74 2.31 -21.94
CA GLU A 194 8.38 1.72 -23.23
C GLU A 194 9.54 0.96 -23.88
N ASN A 195 10.76 1.47 -23.75
CA ASN A 195 11.97 0.86 -24.32
C ASN A 195 13.14 0.85 -23.30
N PRO A 196 13.09 -0.05 -22.29
CA PRO A 196 14.13 -0.10 -21.25
C PRO A 196 15.47 -0.57 -21.83
N LYS A 197 16.55 0.19 -21.59
CA LYS A 197 17.90 -0.17 -22.03
C LYS A 197 18.77 -0.61 -20.85
N THR A 198 19.86 -1.31 -21.15
CA THR A 198 20.83 -1.75 -20.13
C THR A 198 21.46 -0.57 -19.38
N GLU A 199 21.67 0.57 -20.06
CA GLU A 199 22.18 1.81 -19.45
C GLU A 199 21.20 2.47 -18.46
N ASP A 200 19.92 2.08 -18.48
CA ASP A 200 18.89 2.58 -17.56
C ASP A 200 18.82 1.76 -16.24
N ALA A 201 19.61 0.69 -16.11
CA ALA A 201 19.59 -0.23 -14.96
C ALA A 201 19.73 0.48 -13.60
N ASP A 202 20.66 1.44 -13.55
CA ASP A 202 20.96 2.22 -12.35
C ASP A 202 19.88 3.26 -12.04
N MET A 203 19.11 3.71 -13.04
CA MET A 203 17.96 4.59 -12.82
C MET A 203 16.89 3.87 -11.99
N TYR A 204 16.69 2.57 -12.21
CA TYR A 204 15.77 1.76 -11.42
C TYR A 204 16.26 1.48 -10.00
N LEU A 205 17.58 1.48 -9.76
CA LEU A 205 18.23 1.17 -8.48
C LEU A 205 18.41 2.41 -7.58
N MET A 206 18.62 3.60 -8.14
CA MET A 206 18.86 4.85 -7.41
C MET A 206 17.58 5.62 -7.07
N TRP A 207 16.42 4.96 -7.11
CA TRP A 207 15.17 5.65 -7.41
C TRP A 207 14.40 6.12 -6.17
N ASP A 208 14.74 7.30 -5.66
CA ASP A 208 13.87 8.05 -4.74
C ASP A 208 12.43 8.19 -5.29
N GLU A 209 12.25 8.23 -6.62
CA GLU A 209 10.91 8.28 -7.23
C GLU A 209 10.17 6.95 -7.13
N HIS A 210 10.84 5.79 -7.05
CA HIS A 210 10.13 4.54 -6.77
C HIS A 210 9.51 4.57 -5.37
N ASN A 211 10.26 5.09 -4.38
CA ASN A 211 9.71 5.27 -3.04
C ASN A 211 8.53 6.25 -3.03
N ARG A 212 8.60 7.34 -3.81
CA ARG A 212 7.48 8.27 -3.99
C ARG A 212 6.27 7.63 -4.67
N LEU A 213 6.47 6.81 -5.70
CA LEU A 213 5.39 6.06 -6.35
C LEU A 213 4.66 5.16 -5.35
N VAL A 214 5.42 4.42 -4.53
CA VAL A 214 4.84 3.56 -3.49
C VAL A 214 4.19 4.39 -2.37
N GLU A 215 4.75 5.54 -2.03
CA GLU A 215 4.15 6.48 -1.08
C GLU A 215 2.80 7.00 -1.57
N SER A 216 2.67 7.39 -2.84
CA SER A 216 1.40 7.81 -3.45
C SER A 216 0.36 6.69 -3.43
N VAL A 217 0.77 5.45 -3.75
CA VAL A 217 -0.12 4.28 -3.64
C VAL A 217 -0.52 4.02 -2.19
N ALA A 218 0.40 4.17 -1.23
CA ALA A 218 0.10 4.00 0.19
C ALA A 218 -0.88 5.06 0.71
N LEU A 219 -0.74 6.30 0.26
CA LEU A 219 -1.68 7.37 0.56
C LEU A 219 -3.07 7.07 -0.01
N LYS A 220 -3.15 6.63 -1.27
CA LYS A 220 -4.42 6.22 -1.88
C LYS A 220 -5.03 5.01 -1.18
N ALA A 221 -4.21 4.06 -0.74
CA ALA A 221 -4.65 2.92 0.05
C ALA A 221 -5.28 3.35 1.37
N ASN A 222 -4.60 4.23 2.12
CA ASN A 222 -5.14 4.76 3.36
C ASN A 222 -6.46 5.52 3.13
N ARG A 223 -6.51 6.41 2.13
CA ARG A 223 -7.75 7.12 1.73
C ARG A 223 -8.88 6.16 1.36
N THR A 224 -8.56 5.05 0.69
CA THR A 224 -9.53 4.03 0.31
C THR A 224 -10.11 3.33 1.54
N LEU A 225 -9.26 2.86 2.46
CA LEU A 225 -9.69 2.26 3.72
C LEU A 225 -10.55 3.23 4.53
N ASN A 226 -10.06 4.45 4.68
CA ASN A 226 -10.75 5.53 5.36
C ASN A 226 -12.14 5.82 4.77
N ALA A 227 -12.24 5.91 3.45
CA ALA A 227 -13.52 6.13 2.78
C ALA A 227 -14.50 4.96 2.98
N VAL A 228 -14.01 3.71 3.09
CA VAL A 228 -14.86 2.56 3.43
C VAL A 228 -15.32 2.65 4.88
N LEU A 229 -14.41 2.94 5.80
CA LEU A 229 -14.71 3.05 7.24
C LEU A 229 -15.74 4.14 7.53
N THR A 230 -15.58 5.34 6.96
CA THR A 230 -16.53 6.44 7.14
C THR A 230 -17.92 6.10 6.61
N GLU A 231 -18.00 5.32 5.54
CA GLU A 231 -19.25 4.97 4.89
C GLU A 231 -20.01 3.88 5.67
N LEU A 232 -19.29 2.88 6.20
CA LEU A 232 -19.88 1.78 6.97
C LEU A 232 -20.11 2.12 8.44
N TYR A 233 -19.23 2.97 9.00
CA TYR A 233 -19.17 3.32 10.42
C TYR A 233 -19.00 4.85 10.58
N PRO A 234 -19.98 5.66 10.14
CA PRO A 234 -19.90 7.10 10.26
C PRO A 234 -19.75 7.49 11.74
N ALA A 235 -18.85 8.43 12.02
CA ALA A 235 -18.78 9.04 13.35
C ALA A 235 -20.14 9.68 13.67
N GLU A 236 -20.66 9.44 14.88
CA GLU A 236 -21.72 10.31 15.41
C GLU A 236 -21.17 11.74 15.47
N MET A 237 -21.86 12.67 14.80
CA MET A 237 -21.57 14.11 14.84
C MET A 237 -21.96 14.72 16.18
#